data_AF-A0A2S6QVI7-F1
#
_entry.id   AF-A0A2S6QVI7-F1
#
_cell.length_a   1.000
_cell.length_b   1.000
_cell.length_c   1.000
_cell.angle_alpha   90.00
_cell.angle_beta   90.00
_cell.angle_gamma   90.00
#
_symmetry.space_group_name_H-M   'P 1'
#
loop_
_entity.id
_entity.type
_entity.pdbx_description
1 polymer ?
#
loop_
_entity_poly.entity_id
_entity_poly.type
_entity_poly.pdbx_seq_one_letter_code
_entity_poly.pdbx_strand_id
1 'polypeptide(L)'
;MEVVKHKVKDLFGFKSTKEVHAFKDKTEFVPDIDPTYHFDPETTKIILAGFENNLKVLVQGFHGTGKSSHIEQVAARLNWPCFRLNLDGHISRLDLIGKDAIVLEDGQQVTTFKEGILPWAMNRPMALVLDEYDAGRPEVMFVIQRLMEQEGSLALPDQNRIVHPNHHFRLFGTSNTVGLGDSTGIYHGTYHLNQAQLDRWNMVTHLNYLDASWEKEVVLSKVPELHNSPDLIEKMVRLAGLTRTGFMAGDLSAVMSPRTVIMWAQNTGIVEDVYSAFKLTFMNRCDPADVETLNEYYVRVFGGMQAA
;
A
#
# COMPACT_ATOMS: atom_id res chain seq x y z
N MET A 1 -20.92 12.12 -11.39
CA MET A 1 -20.85 10.68 -11.72
C MET A 1 -22.04 10.03 -11.04
N GLU A 2 -22.77 9.15 -11.74
CA GLU A 2 -23.90 8.42 -11.18
C GLU A 2 -23.39 7.38 -10.15
N VAL A 3 -24.08 7.27 -9.02
CA VAL A 3 -23.71 6.37 -7.93
C VAL A 3 -24.73 5.22 -7.86
N VAL A 4 -24.23 4.00 -7.76
CA VAL A 4 -25.02 2.76 -7.69
C VAL A 4 -24.65 1.97 -6.44
N LYS A 5 -25.55 1.11 -5.97
CA LYS A 5 -25.31 0.25 -4.80
C LYS A 5 -24.97 -1.17 -5.22
N HIS A 6 -23.98 -1.74 -4.54
CA HIS A 6 -23.58 -3.14 -4.71
C HIS A 6 -23.52 -3.84 -3.36
N LYS A 7 -23.78 -5.15 -3.34
CA LYS A 7 -23.52 -5.96 -2.16
C LYS A 7 -22.02 -6.16 -2.01
N VAL A 8 -21.52 -5.99 -0.79
CA VAL A 8 -20.09 -6.18 -0.47
C VAL A 8 -19.62 -7.61 -0.82
N LYS A 9 -20.47 -8.62 -0.58
CA LYS A 9 -20.14 -10.01 -0.92
C LYS A 9 -19.85 -10.20 -2.42
N ASP A 10 -20.60 -9.51 -3.28
CA ASP A 10 -20.52 -9.72 -4.73
C ASP A 10 -19.25 -9.08 -5.31
N LEU A 11 -18.76 -7.98 -4.71
CA LEU A 11 -17.55 -7.28 -5.15
C LEU A 11 -16.26 -7.85 -4.56
N PHE A 12 -16.29 -8.31 -3.30
CA PHE A 12 -15.09 -8.62 -2.53
C PHE A 12 -14.97 -10.10 -2.12
N GLY A 13 -15.96 -10.93 -2.42
CA GLY A 13 -15.89 -12.39 -2.24
C GLY A 13 -16.03 -12.89 -0.79
N PHE A 14 -15.99 -12.03 0.23
CA PHE A 14 -16.18 -12.43 1.63
C PHE A 14 -17.62 -12.20 2.14
N LYS A 15 -17.98 -12.92 3.20
CA LYS A 15 -19.33 -12.86 3.79
C LYS A 15 -19.58 -11.47 4.41
N SER A 16 -20.56 -10.74 3.87
CA SER A 16 -21.07 -9.48 4.39
C SER A 16 -22.53 -9.30 4.00
N THR A 17 -23.32 -8.69 4.88
CA THR A 17 -24.72 -8.30 4.63
C THR A 17 -24.85 -6.83 4.21
N LYS A 18 -23.74 -6.07 4.19
CA LYS A 18 -23.74 -4.65 3.86
C LYS A 18 -23.76 -4.42 2.35
N GLU A 19 -24.28 -3.26 1.97
CA GLU A 19 -24.11 -2.68 0.64
C GLU A 19 -23.12 -1.51 0.70
N VAL A 20 -22.57 -1.15 -0.47
CA VAL A 20 -21.64 -0.04 -0.64
C VAL A 20 -21.99 0.73 -1.92
N HIS A 21 -21.71 2.03 -1.92
CA HIS A 21 -21.83 2.88 -3.10
C HIS A 21 -20.59 2.77 -3.97
N ALA A 22 -20.81 2.62 -5.27
CA ALA A 22 -19.80 2.63 -6.32
C ALA A 22 -20.20 3.62 -7.41
N PHE A 23 -19.25 4.11 -8.19
CA PHE A 23 -19.60 4.82 -9.41
C PHE A 23 -20.02 3.84 -10.51
N LYS A 24 -20.98 4.27 -11.32
CA LYS A 24 -21.47 3.46 -12.45
C LYS A 24 -20.41 3.30 -13.54
N ASP A 25 -19.71 4.38 -13.86
CA ASP A 25 -18.77 4.44 -14.98
C ASP A 25 -17.31 4.47 -14.51
N LYS A 26 -16.45 3.69 -15.17
CA LYS A 26 -15.00 3.72 -14.98
C LYS A 26 -14.41 4.97 -15.64
N THR A 27 -13.43 5.61 -15.01
CA THR A 27 -12.62 6.69 -15.61
C THR A 27 -11.16 6.25 -15.75
N GLU A 28 -10.34 7.05 -16.42
CA GLU A 28 -8.90 6.80 -16.57
C GLU A 28 -8.14 6.72 -15.23
N PHE A 29 -8.68 7.34 -14.18
CA PHE A 29 -8.09 7.34 -12.84
C PHE A 29 -8.56 6.18 -11.97
N VAL A 30 -9.48 5.33 -12.44
CA VAL A 30 -9.87 4.13 -11.71
C VAL A 30 -8.80 3.05 -11.92
N PRO A 31 -8.20 2.48 -10.85
CA PRO A 31 -7.19 1.45 -11.00
C PRO A 31 -7.72 0.21 -11.73
N ASP A 32 -6.81 -0.54 -12.33
CA ASP A 32 -7.19 -1.79 -12.99
C ASP A 32 -7.57 -2.87 -11.98
N ILE A 33 -8.57 -3.66 -12.36
CA ILE A 33 -9.05 -4.78 -11.58
C ILE A 33 -8.04 -5.92 -11.72
N ASP A 34 -7.48 -6.33 -10.59
CA ASP A 34 -6.73 -7.56 -10.47
C ASP A 34 -7.70 -8.70 -10.12
N PRO A 35 -8.02 -9.61 -11.05
CA PRO A 35 -9.02 -10.66 -10.82
C PRO A 35 -8.53 -11.72 -9.82
N THR A 36 -7.23 -11.78 -9.54
CA THR A 36 -6.65 -12.74 -8.60
C THR A 36 -6.37 -12.10 -7.23
N TYR A 37 -6.91 -10.90 -6.97
CA TYR A 37 -6.71 -10.25 -5.68
C TYR A 37 -7.54 -10.89 -4.57
N HIS A 38 -6.90 -11.22 -3.45
CA HIS A 38 -7.56 -11.72 -2.25
C HIS A 38 -7.71 -10.60 -1.22
N PHE A 39 -8.95 -10.24 -0.89
CA PHE A 39 -9.25 -9.20 0.07
C PHE A 39 -9.23 -9.75 1.51
N ASP A 40 -8.36 -9.20 2.36
CA ASP A 40 -8.53 -9.27 3.83
C ASP A 40 -9.88 -8.63 4.25
N PRO A 41 -10.82 -9.39 4.84
CA PRO A 41 -12.16 -8.90 5.12
C PRO A 41 -12.21 -7.76 6.13
N GLU A 42 -11.35 -7.78 7.15
CA GLU A 42 -11.37 -6.77 8.21
C GLU A 42 -10.86 -5.43 7.69
N THR A 43 -9.69 -5.41 7.06
CA THR A 43 -9.11 -4.22 6.42
C THR A 43 -10.06 -3.66 5.36
N THR A 44 -10.67 -4.54 4.55
CA THR A 44 -11.63 -4.11 3.52
C THR A 44 -12.84 -3.41 4.12
N LYS A 45 -13.42 -3.93 5.21
CA LYS A 45 -14.57 -3.29 5.87
C LYS A 45 -14.24 -1.88 6.37
N ILE A 46 -13.02 -1.65 6.88
CA ILE A 46 -12.58 -0.33 7.33
C ILE A 46 -12.36 0.62 6.16
N ILE A 47 -11.72 0.17 5.08
CA ILE A 47 -11.55 0.98 3.87
C ILE A 47 -12.92 1.35 3.26
N LEU A 48 -13.87 0.41 3.21
CA LEU A 48 -15.25 0.67 2.77
C LEU A 48 -15.94 1.71 3.67
N ALA A 49 -15.72 1.68 4.98
CA ALA A 49 -16.23 2.72 5.88
C ALA A 49 -15.66 4.11 5.53
N GLY A 50 -14.39 4.18 5.12
CA GLY A 50 -13.75 5.37 4.55
C GLY A 50 -14.47 5.90 3.31
N PHE A 51 -14.70 5.05 2.32
CA PHE A 51 -15.42 5.41 1.10
C PHE A 51 -16.88 5.86 1.35
N GLU A 52 -17.60 5.17 2.24
CA GLU A 52 -19.01 5.47 2.50
C GLU A 52 -19.21 6.75 3.32
N ASN A 53 -18.35 6.99 4.32
CA ASN A 53 -18.59 8.00 5.35
C ASN A 53 -17.58 9.15 5.33
N ASN A 54 -16.75 9.25 4.29
CA ASN A 54 -15.67 10.23 4.19
C ASN A 54 -14.74 10.20 5.42
N LEU A 55 -14.42 9.00 5.90
CA LEU A 55 -13.48 8.81 7.01
C LEU A 55 -12.06 8.71 6.46
N LYS A 56 -11.14 9.43 7.10
CA LYS A 56 -9.70 9.34 6.86
C LYS A 56 -9.21 8.02 7.44
N VAL A 57 -8.72 7.12 6.59
CA VAL A 57 -8.28 5.78 6.99
C VAL A 57 -6.78 5.61 6.78
N LEU A 58 -6.06 5.23 7.84
CA LEU A 58 -4.65 4.83 7.77
C LEU A 58 -4.54 3.31 7.80
N VAL A 59 -3.88 2.72 6.80
CA VAL A 59 -3.53 1.30 6.78
C VAL A 59 -2.06 1.14 7.17
N GLN A 60 -1.81 0.53 8.32
CA GLN A 60 -0.46 0.26 8.82
C GLN A 60 -0.09 -1.20 8.65
N GLY A 61 1.22 -1.49 8.59
CA GLY A 61 1.72 -2.87 8.61
C GLY A 61 3.07 -2.99 7.94
N PHE A 62 3.65 -4.19 7.99
CA PHE A 62 4.98 -4.45 7.45
C PHE A 62 5.09 -4.18 5.94
N HIS A 63 6.32 -4.01 5.45
CA HIS A 63 6.56 -3.83 4.02
C HIS A 63 6.09 -5.05 3.21
N GLY A 64 5.64 -4.80 1.99
CA GLY A 64 5.29 -5.88 1.05
C GLY A 64 4.03 -6.69 1.41
N THR A 65 3.21 -6.26 2.39
CA THR A 65 1.91 -6.88 2.72
C THR A 65 0.76 -6.42 1.82
N GLY A 66 0.98 -5.44 0.94
CA GLY A 66 -0.01 -5.03 -0.07
C GLY A 66 -0.93 -3.87 0.35
N LYS A 67 -0.58 -3.07 1.36
CA LYS A 67 -1.40 -1.95 1.90
C LYS A 67 -1.96 -1.01 0.82
N SER A 68 -1.09 -0.44 -0.02
CA SER A 68 -1.47 0.53 -1.06
C SER A 68 -2.32 -0.15 -2.14
N SER A 69 -1.89 -1.33 -2.60
CA SER A 69 -2.66 -2.15 -3.55
C SER A 69 -4.03 -2.57 -3.01
N HIS A 70 -4.18 -2.73 -1.70
CA HIS A 70 -5.47 -3.09 -1.08
C HIS A 70 -6.47 -1.95 -1.23
N ILE A 71 -6.04 -0.72 -0.96
CA ILE A 71 -6.88 0.48 -1.17
C ILE A 71 -7.20 0.65 -2.66
N GLU A 72 -6.21 0.50 -3.54
CA GLU A 72 -6.39 0.60 -4.99
C GLU A 72 -7.37 -0.45 -5.52
N GLN A 73 -7.28 -1.71 -5.06
CA GLN A 73 -8.19 -2.78 -5.48
C GLN A 73 -9.59 -2.60 -4.92
N VAL A 74 -9.74 -2.02 -3.71
CA VAL A 74 -11.06 -1.59 -3.23
C VAL A 74 -11.62 -0.50 -4.13
N ALA A 75 -10.84 0.54 -4.44
CA ALA A 75 -11.26 1.61 -5.34
C ALA A 75 -11.63 1.08 -6.74
N ALA A 76 -10.86 0.13 -7.28
CA ALA A 76 -11.14 -0.52 -8.57
C ALA A 76 -12.49 -1.23 -8.58
N ARG A 77 -12.86 -1.95 -7.51
CA ARG A 77 -14.18 -2.61 -7.41
C ARG A 77 -15.34 -1.64 -7.23
N LEU A 78 -15.07 -0.44 -6.70
CA LEU A 78 -16.06 0.62 -6.54
C LEU A 78 -16.11 1.58 -7.75
N ASN A 79 -15.33 1.34 -8.80
CA ASN A 79 -15.06 2.30 -9.88
C ASN A 79 -14.69 3.70 -9.36
N TRP A 80 -14.07 3.79 -8.18
CA TRP A 80 -13.70 5.06 -7.57
C TRP A 80 -12.36 5.52 -8.13
N PRO A 81 -12.27 6.70 -8.77
CA PRO A 81 -11.00 7.27 -9.21
C PRO A 81 -10.01 7.31 -8.04
N CYS A 82 -8.79 6.82 -8.21
CA CYS A 82 -7.81 6.69 -7.14
C CYS A 82 -6.45 7.20 -7.59
N PHE A 83 -5.95 8.23 -6.90
CA PHE A 83 -4.63 8.77 -7.14
C PHE A 83 -3.71 8.45 -5.96
N ARG A 84 -2.62 7.74 -6.22
CA ARG A 84 -1.62 7.39 -5.22
C ARG A 84 -0.46 8.36 -5.30
N LEU A 85 -0.18 9.02 -4.18
CA LEU A 85 0.94 9.95 -4.01
C LEU A 85 1.95 9.32 -3.05
N ASN A 86 3.15 9.02 -3.55
CA ASN A 86 4.23 8.52 -2.71
C ASN A 86 4.94 9.68 -1.98
N LEU A 87 5.16 9.55 -0.67
CA LEU A 87 5.79 10.57 0.16
C LEU A 87 7.28 10.26 0.41
N ASP A 88 7.96 9.72 -0.61
CA ASP A 88 9.36 9.25 -0.63
C ASP A 88 10.45 10.34 -0.47
N GLY A 89 10.08 11.50 0.07
CA GLY A 89 10.99 12.62 0.29
C GLY A 89 11.35 13.44 -0.95
N HIS A 90 10.89 13.11 -2.16
CA HIS A 90 11.08 13.98 -3.34
C HIS A 90 9.96 15.02 -3.50
N ILE A 91 8.78 14.75 -2.94
CA ILE A 91 7.64 15.67 -2.99
C ILE A 91 7.94 16.90 -2.14
N SER A 92 7.82 18.09 -2.74
CA SER A 92 7.94 19.36 -2.03
C SER A 92 6.57 19.95 -1.67
N ARG A 93 6.57 20.94 -0.76
CA ARG A 93 5.38 21.75 -0.47
C ARG A 93 4.76 22.36 -1.73
N LEU A 94 5.59 22.82 -2.67
CA LEU A 94 5.13 23.44 -3.92
C LEU A 94 4.48 22.44 -4.86
N ASP A 95 4.88 21.16 -4.84
CA ASP A 95 4.24 20.14 -5.65
C ASP A 95 2.83 19.81 -5.13
N LEU A 96 2.62 19.91 -3.81
CA LEU A 96 1.31 19.70 -3.17
C LEU A 96 0.35 20.87 -3.37
N ILE A 97 0.84 22.09 -3.18
CA ILE A 97 0.02 23.31 -3.19
C ILE A 97 -0.10 23.90 -4.59
N GLY A 98 0.98 23.90 -5.34
CA GLY A 98 1.15 24.61 -6.61
C GLY A 98 2.21 25.70 -6.49
N LYS A 99 2.59 26.24 -7.65
CA LYS A 99 3.56 27.32 -7.78
C LYS A 99 3.31 28.13 -9.03
N ASP A 100 3.73 29.39 -9.01
CA ASP A 100 3.82 30.17 -10.24
C ASP A 100 4.88 29.59 -11.16
N ALA A 101 4.52 29.46 -12.43
CA ALA A 101 5.37 28.96 -13.50
C ALA A 101 5.34 29.95 -14.65
N ILE A 102 6.51 30.22 -15.23
CA ILE A 102 6.60 30.99 -16.47
C ILE A 102 6.34 30.03 -17.61
N VAL A 103 5.29 30.29 -18.37
CA VAL A 103 4.95 29.57 -19.60
C VAL A 103 5.09 30.51 -20.79
N LEU A 104 5.35 29.95 -21.96
CA LEU A 104 5.32 30.70 -23.22
C LEU A 104 3.93 30.57 -23.83
N GLU A 105 3.18 31.66 -23.86
CA GLU A 105 1.92 31.79 -24.59
C GLU A 105 2.13 32.77 -25.74
N ASP A 106 1.90 32.31 -26.98
CA ASP A 106 2.12 33.08 -28.21
C ASP A 106 3.51 33.74 -28.32
N GLY A 107 4.54 33.06 -27.80
CA GLY A 107 5.93 33.54 -27.80
C GLY A 107 6.24 34.59 -26.73
N GLN A 108 5.28 34.94 -25.86
CA GLN A 108 5.46 35.84 -24.72
C GLN A 108 5.59 35.05 -23.42
N GLN A 109 6.47 35.51 -22.52
CA GLN A 109 6.59 34.94 -21.18
C GLN A 109 5.44 35.43 -20.31
N VAL A 110 4.55 34.51 -19.93
CA VAL A 110 3.41 34.77 -19.06
C VAL A 110 3.59 33.96 -17.78
N THR A 111 3.40 34.59 -16.63
CA THR A 111 3.38 33.90 -15.34
C THR A 111 1.98 33.32 -15.11
N THR A 112 1.88 32.00 -15.02
CA THR A 112 0.64 31.29 -14.72
C THR A 112 0.80 30.43 -13.47
N PHE A 113 -0.22 30.35 -12.64
CA PHE A 113 -0.19 29.45 -11.49
C PHE A 113 -0.44 28.02 -11.95
N LYS A 114 0.53 27.13 -11.68
CA LYS A 114 0.36 25.70 -11.88
C LYS A 114 -0.21 25.09 -10.60
N GLU A 115 -1.45 24.58 -10.70
CA GLU A 115 -2.14 23.90 -9.60
C GLU A 115 -1.35 22.68 -9.10
N GLY A 116 -1.22 22.56 -7.78
CA GLY A 116 -0.58 21.42 -7.14
C GLY A 116 -1.51 20.21 -7.00
N ILE A 117 -0.94 19.11 -6.50
CA ILE A 117 -1.61 17.81 -6.40
C ILE A 117 -2.84 17.87 -5.47
N LEU A 118 -2.76 18.56 -4.33
CA LEU A 118 -3.86 18.57 -3.36
C LEU A 118 -5.07 19.36 -3.86
N PRO A 119 -4.96 20.63 -4.31
CA PRO A 119 -6.11 21.32 -4.89
C PRO A 119 -6.72 20.57 -6.07
N TRP A 120 -5.89 19.97 -6.92
CA TRP A 120 -6.34 19.18 -8.06
C TRP A 120 -7.15 17.96 -7.61
N ALA A 121 -6.64 17.17 -6.68
CA ALA A 121 -7.32 15.96 -6.19
C ALA A 121 -8.59 16.30 -5.41
N MET A 122 -8.52 17.31 -4.53
CA MET A 122 -9.64 17.72 -3.68
C MET A 122 -10.86 18.15 -4.48
N ASN A 123 -10.70 18.82 -5.61
CA ASN A 123 -11.84 19.29 -6.42
C ASN A 123 -12.54 18.15 -7.21
N ARG A 124 -12.00 16.92 -7.19
CA ARG A 124 -12.48 15.79 -8.00
C ARG A 124 -13.12 14.70 -7.15
N PRO A 125 -14.08 13.93 -7.70
CA PRO A 125 -14.68 12.78 -7.03
C PRO A 125 -13.71 11.59 -7.00
N MET A 126 -12.65 11.67 -6.19
CA MET A 126 -11.56 10.68 -6.16
C MET A 126 -11.07 10.35 -4.76
N ALA A 127 -10.40 9.21 -4.62
CA ALA A 127 -9.60 8.86 -3.47
C ALA A 127 -8.15 9.31 -3.68
N LEU A 128 -7.60 10.04 -2.73
CA LEU A 128 -6.18 10.31 -2.61
C LEU A 128 -5.57 9.32 -1.61
N VAL A 129 -4.56 8.56 -2.04
CA VAL A 129 -3.80 7.64 -1.19
C VAL A 129 -2.44 8.25 -0.93
N LEU A 130 -2.18 8.63 0.32
CA LEU A 130 -0.87 9.08 0.80
C LEU A 130 -0.03 7.85 1.14
N ASP A 131 0.77 7.39 0.19
CA ASP A 131 1.60 6.22 0.34
C ASP A 131 2.87 6.57 1.11
N GLU A 132 3.28 5.70 2.03
CA GLU A 132 4.42 5.93 2.93
C GLU A 132 4.27 7.25 3.70
N TYR A 133 3.12 7.46 4.33
CA TYR A 133 2.78 8.67 5.09
C TYR A 133 3.83 9.02 6.16
N ASP A 134 4.45 8.02 6.75
CA ASP A 134 5.54 8.17 7.71
C ASP A 134 6.87 8.61 7.07
N ALA A 135 7.08 8.52 5.77
CA ALA A 135 8.26 9.05 5.07
C ALA A 135 8.15 10.56 4.74
N GLY A 136 6.97 11.15 4.91
CA GLY A 136 6.71 12.54 4.55
C GLY A 136 7.55 13.54 5.34
N ARG A 137 8.23 14.46 4.63
CA ARG A 137 9.02 15.54 5.25
C ARG A 137 8.15 16.47 6.10
N PRO A 138 8.67 17.04 7.20
CA PRO A 138 7.88 17.89 8.11
C PRO A 138 7.08 19.01 7.41
N GLU A 139 7.68 19.71 6.45
CA GLU A 139 7.06 20.81 5.70
C GLU A 139 5.92 20.37 4.78
N VAL A 140 5.99 19.14 4.27
CA VAL A 140 4.94 18.48 3.48
C VAL A 140 3.81 18.02 4.41
N MET A 141 4.16 17.40 5.53
CA MET A 141 3.20 16.91 6.51
C MET A 141 2.38 18.04 7.11
N PHE A 142 2.96 19.23 7.29
CA PHE A 142 2.21 20.40 7.72
C PHE A 142 1.08 20.77 6.74
N VAL A 143 1.29 20.63 5.43
CA VAL A 143 0.23 20.87 4.44
C VAL A 143 -0.87 19.82 4.56
N ILE A 144 -0.49 18.55 4.59
CA ILE A 144 -1.42 17.43 4.63
C ILE A 144 -2.27 17.48 5.92
N GLN A 145 -1.67 17.82 7.06
CA GLN A 145 -2.37 17.89 8.33
C GLN A 145 -3.48 18.95 8.33
N ARG A 146 -3.32 20.06 7.60
CA ARG A 146 -4.38 21.08 7.45
C ARG A 146 -5.58 20.53 6.67
N LEU A 147 -5.34 19.76 5.61
CA LEU A 147 -6.38 19.01 4.91
C LEU A 147 -7.08 18.00 5.83
N MET A 148 -6.38 17.50 6.85
CA MET A 148 -6.92 16.56 7.82
C MET A 148 -7.69 17.22 8.98
N GLU A 149 -7.83 18.55 9.03
CA GLU A 149 -8.68 19.22 10.02
C GLU A 149 -10.18 18.98 9.74
N GLN A 150 -11.05 19.40 10.67
CA GLN A 150 -12.50 19.11 10.62
C GLN A 150 -13.19 19.66 9.37
N GLU A 151 -12.85 20.88 8.94
CA GLU A 151 -13.44 21.48 7.74
C GLU A 151 -12.86 20.90 6.45
N GLY A 152 -11.68 20.28 6.52
CA GLY A 152 -10.98 19.67 5.38
C GLY A 152 -10.70 20.64 4.22
N SER A 153 -10.79 21.95 4.45
CA SER A 153 -10.57 22.98 3.45
C SER A 153 -9.09 23.31 3.33
N LEU A 154 -8.64 23.62 2.11
CA LEU A 154 -7.27 24.02 1.83
C LEU A 154 -7.25 25.50 1.44
N ALA A 155 -6.79 26.34 2.37
CA ALA A 155 -6.54 27.75 2.09
C ALA A 155 -5.28 27.89 1.22
N LEU A 156 -5.40 28.62 0.12
CA LEU A 156 -4.34 29.00 -0.81
C LEU A 156 -4.17 30.53 -0.75
N PRO A 157 -3.37 31.06 0.20
CA PRO A 157 -3.28 32.50 0.44
C PRO A 157 -2.77 33.27 -0.78
N ASP A 158 -1.80 32.71 -1.49
CA ASP A 158 -1.20 33.32 -2.68
C ASP A 158 -2.22 33.51 -3.82
N GLN A 159 -3.29 32.71 -3.82
CA GLN A 159 -4.41 32.81 -4.76
C GLN A 159 -5.64 33.52 -4.20
N ASN A 160 -5.61 33.91 -2.91
CA ASN A 160 -6.79 34.36 -2.16
C ASN A 160 -8.01 33.42 -2.35
N ARG A 161 -7.77 32.10 -2.32
CA ARG A 161 -8.76 31.06 -2.63
C ARG A 161 -8.82 30.02 -1.51
N ILE A 162 -10.01 29.51 -1.24
CA ILE A 162 -10.22 28.33 -0.38
C ILE A 162 -10.72 27.21 -1.26
N VAL A 163 -10.07 26.04 -1.16
CA VAL A 163 -10.48 24.83 -1.87
C VAL A 163 -11.23 23.93 -0.90
N HIS A 164 -12.49 23.64 -1.22
CA HIS A 164 -13.30 22.69 -0.48
C HIS A 164 -13.25 21.32 -1.16
N PRO A 165 -13.16 20.22 -0.39
CA PRO A 165 -13.13 18.90 -0.97
C PRO A 165 -14.47 18.59 -1.64
N ASN A 166 -14.39 17.93 -2.79
CA ASN A 166 -15.54 17.35 -3.48
C ASN A 166 -16.28 16.41 -2.53
N HIS A 167 -17.60 16.31 -2.64
CA HIS A 167 -18.42 15.40 -1.83
C HIS A 167 -17.96 13.94 -1.90
N HIS A 168 -17.35 13.54 -3.02
CA HIS A 168 -16.77 12.20 -3.23
C HIS A 168 -15.24 12.17 -3.15
N PHE A 169 -14.60 13.22 -2.62
CA PHE A 169 -13.19 13.15 -2.28
C PHE A 169 -13.00 12.23 -1.07
N ARG A 170 -12.01 11.35 -1.10
CA ARG A 170 -11.64 10.46 0.02
C ARG A 170 -10.15 10.53 0.28
N LEU A 171 -9.75 10.38 1.53
CA LEU A 171 -8.36 10.41 1.94
C LEU A 171 -7.98 9.12 2.65
N PHE A 172 -6.99 8.43 2.11
CA PHE A 172 -6.38 7.25 2.69
C PHE A 172 -4.89 7.48 2.87
N GLY A 173 -4.28 6.73 3.78
CA GLY A 173 -2.83 6.69 3.94
C GLY A 173 -2.34 5.27 4.16
N THR A 174 -1.07 5.03 3.84
CA THR A 174 -0.35 3.83 4.25
C THR A 174 0.86 4.22 5.09
N SER A 175 1.27 3.35 6.02
CA SER A 175 2.51 3.54 6.79
C SER A 175 3.14 2.20 7.11
N ASN A 176 4.48 2.17 7.14
CA ASN A 176 5.24 0.96 7.43
C ASN A 176 5.52 0.80 8.94
N THR A 177 5.47 1.89 9.69
CA THR A 177 5.70 1.90 11.14
C THR A 177 4.38 1.79 11.91
N VAL A 178 4.35 1.00 12.99
CA VAL A 178 3.16 0.80 13.84
C VAL A 178 2.98 1.98 14.83
N GLY A 179 3.28 3.22 14.43
CA GLY A 179 3.25 4.40 15.31
C GLY A 179 4.28 4.40 16.46
N LEU A 180 4.96 3.28 16.71
CA LEU A 180 6.08 3.15 17.64
C LEU A 180 7.42 3.55 16.99
N GLY A 181 7.35 3.95 15.71
CA GLY A 181 8.41 4.04 14.71
C GLY A 181 9.36 2.86 14.68
N ASP A 182 10.56 3.11 14.18
CA ASP A 182 11.49 2.05 13.80
C ASP A 182 12.33 1.62 14.99
N SER A 183 11.72 0.92 15.95
CA SER A 183 12.47 0.26 17.03
C SER A 183 13.43 -0.83 16.50
N THR A 184 13.32 -1.18 15.22
CA THR A 184 14.05 -2.24 14.53
C THR A 184 15.21 -1.76 13.65
N GLY A 185 15.29 -0.46 13.34
CA GLY A 185 16.28 0.09 12.40
C GLY A 185 16.09 -0.26 10.90
N ILE A 186 14.96 -0.88 10.50
CA ILE A 186 14.73 -1.35 9.11
C ILE A 186 14.28 -0.21 8.18
N TYR A 187 13.54 0.76 8.71
CA TYR A 187 12.81 1.75 7.94
C TYR A 187 13.57 3.08 7.91
N HIS A 188 14.75 3.07 7.26
CA HIS A 188 15.50 4.28 6.99
C HIS A 188 14.67 5.29 6.18
N GLY A 189 14.65 6.55 6.63
CA GLY A 189 13.90 7.62 5.98
C GLY A 189 12.43 7.74 6.41
N THR A 190 11.98 6.95 7.38
CA THR A 190 10.66 7.13 8.02
C THR A 190 10.77 7.96 9.30
N TYR A 191 9.74 8.76 9.57
CA TYR A 191 9.58 9.56 10.76
C TYR A 191 8.56 8.88 11.68
N HIS A 192 8.87 8.83 12.98
CA HIS A 192 7.91 8.38 13.99
C HIS A 192 6.67 9.28 13.95
N LEU A 193 5.50 8.69 13.67
CA LEU A 193 4.24 9.39 13.76
C LEU A 193 3.89 9.60 15.24
N ASN A 194 3.75 10.85 15.65
CA ASN A 194 3.32 11.17 17.02
C ASN A 194 1.80 10.98 17.18
N GLN A 195 1.34 10.92 18.44
CA GLN A 195 -0.08 10.72 18.75
C GLN A 195 -0.99 11.76 18.08
N ALA A 196 -0.58 13.03 18.04
CA ALA A 196 -1.37 14.08 17.41
C ALA A 196 -1.53 13.87 15.89
N GLN A 197 -0.54 13.27 15.21
CA GLN A 197 -0.67 12.89 13.80
C GLN A 197 -1.63 11.70 13.63
N LEU A 198 -1.61 10.74 14.55
CA LEU A 198 -2.51 9.59 14.54
C LEU A 198 -3.96 9.99 14.83
N ASP A 199 -4.21 10.90 15.76
CA ASP A 199 -5.55 11.37 16.16
C ASP A 199 -6.31 12.07 15.02
N ARG A 200 -5.61 12.49 13.95
CA ARG A 200 -6.23 13.07 12.75
C ARG A 200 -6.81 12.02 11.79
N TRP A 201 -6.43 10.76 11.95
CA TRP A 201 -7.01 9.64 11.22
C TRP A 201 -8.27 9.18 11.95
N ASN A 202 -9.39 9.09 11.25
CA ASN A 202 -10.64 8.64 11.86
C ASN A 202 -10.61 7.15 12.21
N MET A 203 -9.90 6.35 11.41
CA MET A 203 -9.70 4.93 11.63
C MET A 203 -8.28 4.53 11.26
N VAL A 204 -7.69 3.66 12.07
CA VAL A 204 -6.41 2.99 11.80
C VAL A 204 -6.67 1.49 11.76
N THR A 205 -6.17 0.81 10.73
CA THR A 205 -6.28 -0.64 10.59
C THR A 205 -4.92 -1.23 10.25
N HIS A 206 -4.70 -2.49 10.60
CA HIS A 206 -3.44 -3.18 10.41
C HIS A 206 -3.57 -4.27 9.35
N LEU A 207 -2.77 -4.17 8.30
CA LEU A 207 -2.59 -5.20 7.28
C LEU A 207 -1.17 -5.78 7.41
N ASN A 208 -1.05 -6.76 8.30
CA ASN A 208 0.18 -7.48 8.58
C ASN A 208 0.30 -8.74 7.72
N TYR A 209 1.28 -9.60 8.01
CA TYR A 209 1.44 -10.88 7.33
C TYR A 209 0.19 -11.75 7.49
N LEU A 210 -0.19 -12.39 6.39
CA LEU A 210 -1.36 -13.26 6.31
C LEU A 210 -1.08 -14.58 7.04
N ASP A 211 -2.16 -15.24 7.47
CA ASP A 211 -2.07 -16.63 7.90
C ASP A 211 -1.48 -17.49 6.78
N ALA A 212 -0.68 -18.50 7.13
CA ALA A 212 0.06 -19.30 6.16
C ALA A 212 -0.86 -19.96 5.10
N SER A 213 -2.05 -20.40 5.51
CA SER A 213 -3.05 -20.95 4.58
C SER A 213 -3.54 -19.90 3.59
N TRP A 214 -3.79 -18.68 4.04
CA TRP A 214 -4.22 -17.58 3.17
C TRP A 214 -3.10 -17.13 2.24
N GLU A 215 -1.87 -16.98 2.76
CA GLU A 215 -0.72 -16.61 1.94
C GLU A 215 -0.45 -17.63 0.84
N LYS A 216 -0.61 -18.93 1.12
CA LYS A 216 -0.53 -20.00 0.11
C LYS A 216 -1.51 -19.77 -1.04
N GLU A 217 -2.78 -19.50 -0.74
CA GLU A 217 -3.80 -19.21 -1.76
C GLU A 217 -3.44 -17.96 -2.59
N VAL A 218 -2.96 -16.91 -1.93
CA VAL A 218 -2.51 -15.68 -2.61
C VAL A 218 -1.37 -15.97 -3.56
N VAL A 219 -0.35 -16.72 -3.13
CA VAL A 219 0.81 -17.06 -3.97
C VAL A 219 0.38 -17.93 -5.15
N LEU A 220 -0.45 -18.95 -4.91
CA LEU A 220 -0.99 -19.81 -5.98
C LEU A 220 -1.75 -19.00 -7.03
N SER A 221 -2.63 -18.08 -6.59
CA SER A 221 -3.39 -17.22 -7.50
C SER A 221 -2.50 -16.34 -8.42
N LYS A 222 -1.27 -16.06 -7.99
CA LYS A 222 -0.28 -15.22 -8.69
C LYS A 222 0.72 -16.00 -9.53
N VAL A 223 0.80 -17.31 -9.36
CA VAL A 223 1.72 -18.19 -10.08
C VAL A 223 0.96 -19.43 -10.55
N PRO A 224 0.07 -19.29 -11.56
CA PRO A 224 -0.76 -20.39 -12.04
C PRO A 224 0.04 -21.61 -12.51
N GLU A 225 1.28 -21.42 -12.93
CA GLU A 225 2.21 -22.47 -13.35
C GLU A 225 2.49 -23.47 -12.23
N LEU A 226 2.40 -23.04 -10.97
CA LEU A 226 2.66 -23.85 -9.78
C LEU A 226 1.37 -24.38 -9.12
N HIS A 227 0.20 -24.23 -9.75
CA HIS A 227 -1.06 -24.80 -9.23
C HIS A 227 -0.99 -26.32 -8.98
N ASN A 228 -0.20 -27.05 -9.75
CA ASN A 228 0.00 -28.49 -9.60
C ASN A 228 1.05 -28.85 -8.53
N SER A 229 1.68 -27.86 -7.91
CA SER A 229 2.72 -28.03 -6.89
C SER A 229 2.39 -27.27 -5.60
N PRO A 230 1.18 -27.45 -5.01
CA PRO A 230 0.76 -26.70 -3.82
C PRO A 230 1.66 -26.97 -2.60
N ASP A 231 2.27 -28.16 -2.52
CA ASP A 231 3.22 -28.52 -1.45
C ASP A 231 4.50 -27.68 -1.52
N LEU A 232 4.93 -27.30 -2.73
CA LEU A 232 6.08 -26.42 -2.91
C LEU A 232 5.78 -25.02 -2.35
N ILE A 233 4.62 -24.46 -2.70
CA ILE A 233 4.20 -23.15 -2.18
C ILE A 233 4.04 -23.19 -0.66
N GLU A 234 3.49 -24.27 -0.11
CA GLU A 234 3.38 -24.44 1.33
C GLU A 234 4.74 -24.43 2.04
N LYS A 235 5.74 -25.11 1.46
CA LYS A 235 7.12 -25.04 1.94
C LYS A 235 7.69 -23.62 1.84
N MET A 236 7.44 -22.91 0.73
CA MET A 236 7.90 -21.53 0.56
C MET A 236 7.31 -20.59 1.62
N VAL A 237 6.00 -20.67 1.86
CA VAL A 237 5.31 -19.89 2.90
C VAL A 237 5.81 -20.27 4.29
N ARG A 238 6.05 -21.55 4.56
CA ARG A 238 6.62 -22.02 5.82
C ARG A 238 8.02 -21.45 6.07
N LEU A 239 8.88 -21.42 5.05
CA LEU A 239 10.19 -20.79 5.14
C LEU A 239 10.06 -19.29 5.45
N ALA A 240 9.19 -18.58 4.74
CA ALA A 240 8.91 -17.17 4.99
C ALA A 240 8.46 -16.93 6.44
N GLY A 241 7.59 -17.81 6.97
CA GLY A 241 7.20 -17.83 8.38
C GLY A 241 8.40 -17.93 9.33
N LEU A 242 9.35 -18.84 9.07
CA LEU A 242 10.58 -18.94 9.86
C LEU A 242 11.41 -17.65 9.81
N THR A 243 11.55 -17.02 8.64
CA THR A 243 12.29 -15.74 8.53
C THR A 243 11.63 -14.63 9.37
N ARG A 244 10.29 -14.57 9.39
CA ARG A 244 9.54 -13.59 10.19
C ARG A 244 9.73 -13.84 11.69
N THR A 245 9.68 -15.10 12.12
CA THR A 245 9.94 -15.46 13.52
C THR A 245 11.37 -15.15 13.94
N GLY A 246 12.36 -15.51 13.13
CA GLY A 246 13.77 -15.22 13.40
C GLY A 246 14.04 -13.72 13.50
N PHE A 247 13.44 -12.93 12.60
CA PHE A 247 13.52 -11.47 12.68
C PHE A 247 12.92 -10.90 13.98
N MET A 248 11.73 -11.36 14.37
CA MET A 248 11.10 -10.91 15.63
C MET A 248 11.92 -11.29 16.87
N ALA A 249 12.70 -12.38 16.79
CA ALA A 249 13.62 -12.81 17.84
C ALA A 249 14.96 -12.07 17.83
N GLY A 250 15.27 -11.33 16.76
CA GLY A 250 16.56 -10.67 16.55
C GLY A 250 17.64 -11.57 15.93
N ASP A 251 17.28 -12.77 15.47
CA ASP A 251 18.18 -13.75 14.83
C ASP A 251 18.47 -13.43 13.35
N LEU A 252 17.62 -12.61 12.74
CA LEU A 252 17.74 -12.18 11.34
C LEU A 252 17.56 -10.68 11.23
N SER A 253 18.26 -10.07 10.27
CA SER A 253 18.12 -8.65 9.95
C SER A 253 17.02 -8.36 8.91
N ALA A 254 16.53 -9.39 8.21
CA ALA A 254 15.56 -9.25 7.12
C ALA A 254 14.45 -10.30 7.15
N VAL A 255 13.30 -9.98 6.54
CA VAL A 255 12.12 -10.84 6.47
C VAL A 255 11.59 -11.03 5.06
N MET A 256 11.00 -12.20 4.81
CA MET A 256 10.28 -12.45 3.56
C MET A 256 8.83 -11.93 3.66
N SER A 257 8.52 -10.95 2.83
CA SER A 257 7.13 -10.50 2.59
C SER A 257 6.39 -11.44 1.64
N PRO A 258 5.04 -11.42 1.58
CA PRO A 258 4.28 -12.16 0.58
C PRO A 258 4.72 -11.84 -0.86
N ARG A 259 5.09 -10.57 -1.14
CA ARG A 259 5.72 -10.19 -2.41
C ARG A 259 6.99 -10.98 -2.70
N THR A 260 7.86 -11.15 -1.70
CA THR A 260 9.09 -11.93 -1.83
C THR A 260 8.80 -13.40 -2.12
N VAL A 261 7.77 -13.98 -1.48
CA VAL A 261 7.34 -15.36 -1.73
C VAL A 261 6.80 -15.53 -3.15
N ILE A 262 5.96 -14.61 -3.62
CA ILE A 262 5.46 -14.59 -5.01
C ILE A 262 6.62 -14.52 -6.00
N MET A 263 7.57 -13.59 -5.78
CA MET A 263 8.74 -13.46 -6.65
C MET A 263 9.59 -14.74 -6.66
N TRP A 264 9.74 -15.39 -5.50
CA TRP A 264 10.49 -16.63 -5.41
C TRP A 264 9.81 -17.74 -6.21
N ALA A 265 8.50 -17.91 -6.02
CA ALA A 265 7.68 -18.84 -6.78
C ALA A 265 7.76 -18.58 -8.30
N GLN A 266 7.67 -17.33 -8.75
CA GLN A 266 7.84 -16.98 -10.17
C GLN A 266 9.24 -17.33 -10.68
N ASN A 267 10.28 -17.02 -9.91
CA ASN A 267 11.66 -17.29 -10.30
C ASN A 267 11.98 -18.79 -10.36
N THR A 268 11.27 -19.65 -9.61
CA THR A 268 11.45 -21.12 -9.76
C THR A 268 11.09 -21.65 -11.14
N GLY A 269 10.26 -20.95 -11.92
CA GLY A 269 9.99 -21.31 -13.31
C GLY A 269 11.06 -20.83 -14.30
N ILE A 270 12.03 -20.03 -13.86
CA ILE A 270 13.03 -19.36 -14.69
C ILE A 270 14.44 -19.94 -14.48
N VAL A 271 14.79 -20.21 -13.22
CA VAL A 271 16.12 -20.72 -12.86
C VAL A 271 16.12 -22.22 -12.63
N GLU A 272 17.32 -22.80 -12.55
CA GLU A 272 17.52 -24.26 -12.57
C GLU A 272 16.85 -24.99 -11.40
N ASP A 273 16.82 -24.40 -10.21
CA ASP A 273 16.28 -25.05 -9.02
C ASP A 273 15.69 -24.08 -7.97
N VAL A 274 14.89 -24.65 -7.06
CA VAL A 274 14.16 -23.91 -6.01
C VAL A 274 15.09 -23.15 -5.05
N TYR A 275 16.24 -23.75 -4.70
CA TYR A 275 17.20 -23.13 -3.79
C TYR A 275 17.93 -21.97 -4.48
N SER A 276 18.36 -22.15 -5.73
CA SER A 276 18.92 -21.06 -6.52
C SER A 276 17.94 -19.89 -6.66
N ALA A 277 16.64 -20.17 -6.87
CA ALA A 277 15.61 -19.13 -6.90
C ALA A 277 15.48 -18.41 -5.55
N PHE A 278 15.55 -19.14 -4.43
CA PHE A 278 15.53 -18.57 -3.08
C PHE A 278 16.71 -17.62 -2.85
N LYS A 279 17.92 -18.07 -3.23
CA LYS A 279 19.13 -17.27 -3.11
C LYS A 279 19.05 -15.95 -3.85
N LEU A 280 18.67 -16.02 -5.14
CA LEU A 280 18.60 -14.86 -6.03
C LEU A 280 17.48 -13.89 -5.64
N THR A 281 16.38 -14.43 -5.08
CA THR A 281 15.21 -13.61 -4.71
C THR A 281 15.37 -12.93 -3.35
N PHE A 282 15.97 -13.62 -2.38
CA PHE A 282 16.02 -13.16 -1.00
C PHE A 282 17.42 -13.19 -0.39
N MET A 283 18.05 -14.35 -0.30
CA MET A 283 19.27 -14.54 0.51
C MET A 283 20.42 -13.60 0.12
N ASN A 284 20.63 -13.35 -1.18
CA ASN A 284 21.70 -12.45 -1.66
C ASN A 284 21.50 -10.98 -1.27
N ARG A 285 20.33 -10.61 -0.75
CA ARG A 285 20.01 -9.25 -0.30
C ARG A 285 20.13 -9.10 1.22
N CYS A 286 20.37 -10.19 1.94
CA CYS A 286 20.50 -10.21 3.39
C CYS A 286 21.94 -9.94 3.82
N ASP A 287 22.12 -9.60 5.10
CA ASP A 287 23.46 -9.49 5.70
C ASP A 287 24.20 -10.85 5.58
N PRO A 288 25.49 -10.87 5.23
CA PRO A 288 26.29 -12.10 5.22
C PRO A 288 26.19 -12.93 6.51
N ALA A 289 25.97 -12.29 7.67
CA ALA A 289 25.77 -12.96 8.95
C ALA A 289 24.47 -13.80 9.01
N ASP A 290 23.44 -13.43 8.24
CA ASP A 290 22.16 -14.13 8.21
C ASP A 290 22.22 -15.43 7.37
N VAL A 291 23.23 -15.57 6.50
CA VAL A 291 23.27 -16.63 5.47
C VAL A 291 23.28 -18.04 6.07
N GLU A 292 23.99 -18.24 7.19
CA GLU A 292 24.03 -19.55 7.88
C GLU A 292 22.64 -19.93 8.41
N THR A 293 22.00 -19.03 9.16
CA THR A 293 20.65 -19.19 9.69
C THR A 293 19.62 -19.43 8.58
N LEU A 294 19.69 -18.69 7.48
CA LEU A 294 18.79 -18.86 6.33
C LEU A 294 18.94 -20.23 5.66
N ASN A 295 20.17 -20.74 5.58
CA ASN A 295 20.46 -22.08 5.08
C ASN A 295 19.90 -23.18 5.99
N GLU A 296 20.04 -23.02 7.31
CA GLU A 296 19.43 -23.94 8.27
C GLU A 296 17.91 -23.96 8.15
N TYR A 297 17.28 -22.80 8.03
CA TYR A 297 15.83 -22.69 7.82
C TYR A 297 15.41 -23.37 6.52
N TYR A 298 16.18 -23.18 5.44
CA TYR A 298 15.94 -23.83 4.15
C TYR A 298 15.99 -25.36 4.29
N VAL A 299 17.08 -25.90 4.83
CA VAL A 299 17.24 -27.35 5.02
C VAL A 299 16.16 -27.93 5.93
N ARG A 300 15.76 -27.22 6.99
CA ARG A 300 14.68 -27.65 7.89
C ARG A 300 13.33 -27.81 7.18
N VAL A 301 13.07 -27.01 6.14
CA VAL A 301 11.79 -27.04 5.40
C VAL A 301 11.86 -27.95 4.17
N PHE A 302 12.99 -27.97 3.46
CA PHE A 302 13.16 -28.66 2.18
C PHE A 302 13.91 -29.98 2.25
N GLY A 303 14.62 -30.27 3.35
CA GLY A 303 15.34 -31.52 3.59
C GLY A 303 16.75 -31.59 2.95
N GLY A 304 17.20 -30.53 2.28
CA GLY A 304 18.53 -30.45 1.64
C GLY A 304 18.67 -29.19 0.79
N MET A 305 19.90 -28.87 0.35
CA MET A 305 20.19 -27.70 -0.51
C MET A 305 20.19 -28.04 -2.03
N GLN A 306 19.76 -29.25 -2.40
CA GLN A 306 19.61 -29.72 -3.79
C GLN A 306 18.26 -30.45 -3.97
N ALA A 307 17.75 -30.40 -5.20
CA ALA A 307 16.36 -30.55 -5.65
C ALA A 307 15.47 -31.65 -5.01
N ALA A 308 14.19 -31.29 -4.87
CA ALA A 308 13.09 -32.15 -5.30
C ALA A 308 12.75 -31.77 -6.76
#